data_AF-A0A9D4RDD3-F1
#
_entry.id   AF-A0A9D4RDD3-F1
#
_cell.length_a   1.000
_cell.length_b   1.000
_cell.length_c   1.000
_cell.angle_alpha   90.00
_cell.angle_beta   90.00
_cell.angle_gamma   90.00
#
_symmetry.space_group_name_H-M   'P 1'
#
loop_
_entity.id
_entity.type
_entity.pdbx_description
1 polymer ?
#
loop_
_entity_poly.entity_id
_entity_poly.type
_entity_poly.pdbx_seq_one_letter_code
_entity_poly.pdbx_strand_id
1 'polypeptide(L)'
;MDAFLHLLCLPLDGSVLHVASTVWTAIFLGQDPDKHRFLSEVQILEYDHLVGAVNEGGFHWSLIVVQPKDNKVLYINPMGEQNVSQQQILQQWM
;
A
#
# COMPACT_ATOMS: atom_id res chain seq x y z
N MET A 1 -13.04 -5.35 0.97
CA MET A 1 -11.71 -5.07 1.58
C MET A 1 -11.54 -3.57 1.83
N ASP A 2 -11.60 -2.74 0.79
CA ASP A 2 -11.41 -1.28 0.91
C ASP A 2 -12.33 -0.59 1.94
N ALA A 3 -13.63 -0.89 1.93
CA ALA A 3 -14.55 -0.31 2.91
C ALA A 3 -14.15 -0.60 4.36
N PHE A 4 -13.62 -1.80 4.63
CA PHE A 4 -13.16 -2.17 5.97
C PHE A 4 -11.86 -1.45 6.36
N LEU A 5 -10.88 -1.40 5.45
CA LEU A 5 -9.63 -0.71 5.69
C LEU A 5 -9.82 0.79 5.86
N HIS A 6 -10.73 1.40 5.08
CA HIS A 6 -11.11 2.79 5.24
C HIS A 6 -11.66 3.07 6.65
N LEU A 7 -12.60 2.24 7.12
CA LEU A 7 -13.17 2.37 8.46
C LEU A 7 -12.12 2.23 9.58
N LEU A 8 -11.10 1.37 9.39
CA LEU A 8 -10.00 1.23 10.34
C LEU A 8 -9.09 2.46 10.41
N CYS A 9 -9.02 3.26 9.34
CA CYS A 9 -8.18 4.46 9.30
C CYS A 9 -8.89 5.71 9.85
N LEU A 10 -10.23 5.74 9.86
CA LEU A 10 -11.03 6.88 10.36
C LEU A 10 -10.72 7.32 11.81
N PRO A 11 -10.52 6.43 12.80
CA PRO A 11 -10.31 6.85 14.19
C PRO A 11 -8.88 7.31 14.51
N LEU A 12 -7.97 7.38 13.54
CA LEU A 12 -6.53 7.59 13.77
C LEU A 12 -6.06 9.04 13.56
N ASP A 13 -6.96 10.02 13.73
CA ASP A 13 -6.68 11.47 13.63
C ASP A 13 -5.90 11.90 12.37
N GLY A 14 -6.08 11.18 11.26
CA GLY A 14 -5.41 11.46 9.98
C GLY A 14 -3.94 11.03 9.92
N SER A 15 -3.42 10.29 10.91
CA SER A 15 -2.06 9.71 10.85
C SER A 15 -1.94 8.52 9.88
N VAL A 16 -3.08 7.95 9.47
CA VAL A 16 -3.13 6.80 8.57
C VAL A 16 -4.00 7.11 7.35
N LEU A 17 -3.42 6.96 6.17
CA LEU A 17 -4.15 7.04 4.91
C LEU A 17 -4.50 5.62 4.43
N HIS A 18 -5.78 5.38 4.18
CA HIS A 18 -6.18 4.22 3.37
C HIS A 18 -6.00 4.55 1.90
N VAL A 19 -5.25 3.72 1.19
CA VAL A 19 -5.10 3.77 -0.26
C VAL A 19 -5.86 2.59 -0.86
N ALA A 20 -6.64 2.87 -1.91
CA ALA A 20 -7.52 1.89 -2.54
C ALA A 20 -6.75 0.66 -3.04
N SER A 21 -7.35 -0.51 -2.89
CA SER A 21 -6.71 -1.78 -3.23
C SER A 21 -6.38 -1.93 -4.70
N THR A 22 -7.14 -1.29 -5.59
CA THR A 22 -6.85 -1.22 -7.03
C THR A 22 -5.55 -0.48 -7.31
N VAL A 23 -5.30 0.63 -6.60
CA VAL A 23 -4.06 1.42 -6.71
C VAL A 23 -2.88 0.61 -6.18
N TRP A 24 -3.00 0.01 -4.99
CA TRP A 24 -1.95 -0.85 -4.45
C TRP A 24 -1.62 -2.03 -5.35
N THR A 25 -2.64 -2.66 -5.92
CA THR A 25 -2.44 -3.79 -6.84
C THR A 25 -1.71 -3.34 -8.11
N ALA A 26 -2.06 -2.18 -8.67
CA ALA A 26 -1.38 -1.62 -9.83
C ALA A 26 0.09 -1.30 -9.54
N ILE A 27 0.38 -0.67 -8.39
CA ILE A 27 1.76 -0.37 -7.95
C ILE A 27 2.54 -1.68 -7.76
N PHE A 28 1.98 -2.64 -7.03
CA PHE A 28 2.61 -3.93 -6.71
C PHE A 28 2.94 -4.75 -7.96
N LEU A 29 2.05 -4.75 -8.96
CA LEU A 29 2.28 -5.44 -10.23
C LEU A 29 3.21 -4.65 -11.18
N GLY A 30 3.66 -3.45 -10.80
CA GLY A 30 4.45 -2.57 -11.67
C GLY A 30 3.66 -2.05 -12.87
N GLN A 31 2.34 -2.01 -12.79
CA GLN A 31 1.42 -1.65 -13.86
C GLN A 31 0.92 -0.20 -13.79
N ASP A 32 1.44 0.61 -12.86
CA ASP A 32 1.05 2.01 -12.70
C ASP A 32 2.04 2.97 -13.38
N PRO A 33 1.72 3.49 -14.58
CA PRO A 33 2.55 4.47 -15.28
C PRO A 33 2.54 5.87 -14.63
N ASP A 34 1.55 6.17 -13.77
CA ASP A 34 1.33 7.48 -13.15
C ASP A 34 1.48 7.43 -11.61
N LYS A 35 2.14 6.39 -11.07
CA LYS A 35 2.37 6.22 -9.63
C LYS A 35 2.88 7.49 -8.94
N HIS A 36 3.81 8.20 -9.58
CA HIS A 36 4.38 9.44 -9.04
C HIS A 36 3.37 10.60 -8.99
N ARG A 37 2.35 10.59 -9.85
CA ARG A 37 1.29 11.59 -9.85
C ARG A 37 0.35 11.41 -8.65
N PHE A 38 -0.12 10.20 -8.40
CA PHE A 38 -0.92 9.90 -7.20
C PHE A 38 -0.15 10.25 -5.92
N LEU A 39 1.13 9.86 -5.85
CA LEU A 39 1.99 10.13 -4.70
C LEU A 39 2.26 11.63 -4.48
N SER A 40 2.39 12.40 -5.56
CA SER A 40 2.64 13.84 -5.47
C SER A 40 1.39 14.67 -5.18
N GLU A 41 0.21 14.26 -5.68
CA GLU A 41 -1.06 14.95 -5.42
C GLU A 41 -1.55 14.77 -3.97
N VAL A 42 -1.23 13.64 -3.33
CA VAL A 42 -1.80 13.26 -2.02
C VAL A 42 -0.96 13.72 -0.82
N GLN A 43 0.16 14.43 -1.01
CA GLN A 43 1.07 14.86 0.08
C GLN A 43 1.35 13.73 1.08
N ILE A 44 1.62 12.52 0.58
CA ILE A 44 1.72 11.28 1.35
C ILE A 44 2.71 11.32 2.53
N LEU A 45 3.69 12.23 2.51
CA LEU A 45 4.67 12.45 3.58
C LEU A 45 4.05 13.06 4.84
N GLU A 46 2.83 13.59 4.77
CA GLU A 46 2.10 14.10 5.93
C GLU A 46 1.59 12.97 6.82
N TYR A 47 1.32 11.80 6.24
CA TYR A 47 0.83 10.62 6.94
C TYR A 47 1.97 9.82 7.58
N ASP A 48 1.69 9.19 8.72
CA ASP A 48 2.64 8.29 9.38
C ASP A 48 2.61 6.89 8.76
N HIS A 49 1.43 6.46 8.32
CA HIS A 49 1.23 5.16 7.68
C HIS A 49 0.29 5.27 6.48
N LEU A 50 0.59 4.49 5.46
CA LEU A 50 -0.28 4.26 4.32
C LEU A 50 -0.64 2.79 4.32
N VAL A 51 -1.94 2.49 4.29
CA VAL A 51 -2.44 1.13 4.44
C VAL A 51 -3.29 0.76 3.24
N GLY A 52 -3.14 -0.46 2.76
CA GLY A 52 -4.13 -1.05 1.86
C GLY A 52 -3.86 -2.50 1.54
N ALA A 53 -4.71 -3.06 0.71
CA ALA A 53 -4.62 -4.46 0.31
C ALA A 53 -4.20 -4.59 -1.16
N VAL A 54 -3.40 -5.61 -1.44
CA VAL A 54 -3.05 -6.03 -2.80
C VAL A 54 -3.82 -7.29 -3.13
N ASN A 55 -4.38 -7.35 -4.34
CA ASN A 55 -4.91 -8.58 -4.88
C ASN A 55 -3.82 -9.30 -5.70
N GLU A 56 -3.34 -10.43 -5.21
CA GLU A 56 -2.33 -11.23 -5.90
C GLU A 56 -3.01 -12.20 -6.88
N GLY A 57 -3.12 -11.76 -8.14
CA GLY A 57 -3.56 -12.61 -9.25
C GLY A 57 -5.01 -13.08 -9.18
N GLY A 58 -5.86 -12.47 -8.34
CA GLY A 58 -7.26 -12.88 -8.14
C GLY A 58 -7.43 -14.01 -7.12
N PHE A 59 -6.35 -14.50 -6.50
CA PHE A 59 -6.39 -15.70 -5.65
C PHE A 59 -6.50 -15.36 -4.16
N HIS A 60 -5.73 -14.38 -3.70
CA HIS A 60 -5.70 -13.98 -2.30
C HIS A 60 -5.36 -12.49 -2.14
N TRP A 61 -5.57 -12.01 -0.92
CA TRP A 61 -5.29 -10.63 -0.53
C TRP A 61 -4.14 -10.58 0.46
N SER A 62 -3.20 -9.67 0.20
CA SER A 62 -2.07 -9.37 1.08
C SER A 62 -2.17 -7.93 1.58
N LEU A 63 -1.70 -7.67 2.81
CA LEU A 63 -1.71 -6.33 3.39
C LEU A 63 -0.36 -5.64 3.14
N ILE A 64 -0.42 -4.38 2.70
CA ILE A 64 0.72 -3.48 2.63
C ILE A 64 0.52 -2.35 3.64
N VAL A 65 1.58 -2.09 4.41
CA VAL A 65 1.70 -0.89 5.23
C VAL A 65 3.02 -0.20 4.88
N VAL A 66 2.95 1.04 4.43
CA VAL A 66 4.12 1.87 4.15
C VAL A 66 4.26 2.94 5.23
N GLN A 67 5.47 3.13 5.73
CA GLN A 67 5.86 4.25 6.59
C GLN A 67 6.69 5.21 5.74
N PRO A 68 6.07 6.23 5.11
CA PRO A 68 6.70 6.99 4.05
C PRO A 68 7.88 7.84 4.56
N LYS A 69 7.81 8.33 5.81
CA LYS A 69 8.89 9.11 6.47
C LYS A 69 10.15 8.29 6.74
N ASP A 70 9.97 6.99 6.99
CA ASP A 70 11.03 6.04 7.37
C ASP A 70 11.54 5.20 6.19
N ASN A 71 10.89 5.31 5.03
CA ASN A 71 11.09 4.45 3.86
C ASN A 71 11.04 2.94 4.20
N LYS A 72 10.07 2.56 5.05
CA LYS A 72 9.84 1.17 5.44
C LYS A 72 8.53 0.65 4.85
N VAL A 73 8.52 -0.63 4.52
CA VAL A 73 7.31 -1.35 4.13
C VAL A 73 7.17 -2.60 4.99
N LEU A 74 5.96 -2.83 5.46
CA LEU A 74 5.53 -4.11 6.01
C LEU A 74 4.59 -4.76 5.00
N TYR A 75 4.97 -5.97 4.60
CA TYR A 75 4.19 -6.81 3.71
C TYR A 75 3.73 -8.06 4.45
N ILE A 76 2.43 -8.29 4.50
CA ILE A 76 1.83 -9.45 5.17
C ILE A 76 1.09 -10.27 4.14
N ASN A 77 1.73 -11.37 3.71
CA ASN A 77 1.09 -12.40 2.89
C ASN A 77 0.67 -13.58 3.78
N PRO A 78 -0.65 -13.86 3.94
CA PRO A 78 -1.13 -14.95 4.79
C PRO A 78 -0.79 -16.35 4.24
N MET A 79 -0.47 -16.47 2.94
CA MET A 79 -0.09 -17.72 2.30
C MET A 79 1.38 -18.08 2.54
N GLY A 80 2.18 -17.15 3.09
CA GLY A 80 3.61 -17.35 3.35
C GLY A 80 4.48 -17.44 2.10
N GLU A 81 3.92 -17.12 0.93
CA GLU A 81 4.64 -17.12 -0.34
C GLU A 81 5.61 -15.93 -0.40
N GLN A 82 6.87 -16.18 -0.77
CA GLN A 82 7.88 -15.13 -0.99
C GLN A 82 7.95 -14.71 -2.46
N ASN A 83 6.81 -14.46 -3.09
CA ASN A 83 6.76 -14.12 -4.52
C ASN A 83 7.32 -12.71 -4.81
N VAL A 84 7.27 -11.80 -3.82
CA VAL A 84 7.74 -10.42 -3.94
C VAL A 84 8.48 -10.02 -2.67
N SER A 85 9.69 -9.44 -2.82
CA SER A 85 10.46 -8.97 -1.68
C SER A 85 10.01 -7.57 -1.25
N GLN A 86 10.11 -7.26 0.04
CA GLN A 86 9.84 -5.92 0.57
C GLN A 86 10.68 -4.84 -0.14
N GLN A 87 11.90 -5.18 -0.59
CA GLN A 87 12.75 -4.28 -1.38
C GLN A 87 12.15 -3.95 -2.75
N GLN A 88 11.52 -4.93 -3.43
CA GLN A 88 10.85 -4.69 -4.71
C GLN A 88 9.65 -3.76 -4.54
N ILE A 89 8.87 -3.94 -3.47
CA ILE A 89 7.74 -3.05 -3.15
C ILE A 89 8.24 -1.63 -2.87
N LEU A 90 9.34 -1.49 -2.11
CA LEU A 90 9.97 -0.18 -1.86
C LEU A 90 10.49 0.48 -3.15
N GLN A 91 11.05 -0.29 -4.08
CA GLN A 91 11.49 0.24 -5.38
C GLN A 91 10.33 0.65 -6.29
N GLN A 92 9.20 -0.05 -6.22
CA GLN A 92 7.99 0.34 -6.93
C GLN A 92 7.33 1.57 -6.28
N TRP A 93 7.54 1.77 -4.98
CA TRP A 93 7.06 2.91 -4.22
C TRP A 93 7.87 4.20 -4.45
N MET A 94 9.20 4.10 -4.49
CA MET A 94 10.11 5.23 -4.80
C MET A 94 10.13 5.59 -6.28
#